data_AF-A0A242CMS9-F1
#
_entry.id   AF-A0A242CMS9-F1
#
_cell.length_a   1.000
_cell.length_b   1.000
_cell.length_c   1.000
_cell.angle_alpha   90.00
_cell.angle_beta   90.00
_cell.angle_gamma   90.00
#
_symmetry.space_group_name_H-M   'P 1'
#
loop_
_entity.id
_entity.type
_entity.pdbx_description
1 polymer ?
#
loop_
_entity_poly.entity_id
_entity_poly.type
_entity_poly.pdbx_seq_one_letter_code
_entity_poly.pdbx_strand_id
1 'polypeptide(L)'
;MKRKRSVETNPPPTVTANPPISKKQKGRQQLDKAFGSLQALRDSKDMDLITEAIFEIITAYGLKTDEVAALCYCITEQTIKAEHNAALFERELDLDVEGLSIEGILCVQQALVTK
;
A
#
# COMPACT_ATOMS: atom_id res chain seq x y z
N MET A 1 53.61 14.26 45.83
CA MET A 1 52.84 14.65 44.62
C MET A 1 53.65 14.19 43.41
N LYS A 2 53.18 13.43 42.41
CA LYS A 2 51.92 13.46 41.65
C LYS A 2 51.56 12.03 41.19
N ARG A 3 50.29 11.63 41.36
CA ARG A 3 49.73 10.37 40.82
C ARG A 3 49.60 10.50 39.29
N LYS A 4 50.19 9.58 38.52
CA LYS A 4 49.87 9.43 37.08
C LYS A 4 48.45 8.88 36.97
N ARG A 5 47.53 9.65 36.40
CA ARG A 5 46.19 9.18 36.02
C ARG A 5 46.33 8.38 34.72
N SER A 6 45.98 7.10 34.76
CA SER A 6 45.75 6.31 33.55
C SER A 6 44.54 6.87 32.83
N VAL A 7 44.72 7.29 31.58
CA VAL A 7 43.62 7.69 30.70
C VAL A 7 43.02 6.41 30.16
N GLU A 8 41.83 6.07 30.65
CA GLU A 8 41.04 4.95 30.16
C GLU A 8 40.48 5.33 28.78
N THR A 9 41.08 4.80 27.72
CA THR A 9 40.60 4.97 26.36
C THR A 9 39.41 4.05 26.14
N ASN A 10 38.19 4.59 26.13
CA ASN A 10 37.02 3.82 25.73
C ASN A 10 37.19 3.32 24.29
N PRO A 11 36.86 2.04 23.99
CA PRO A 11 36.88 1.53 22.64
C PRO A 11 35.87 2.28 21.76
N PRO A 12 36.14 2.45 20.45
CA PRO A 12 35.22 3.12 19.54
C PRO A 12 33.85 2.41 19.54
N PRO A 13 32.75 3.16 19.38
CA PRO A 13 31.42 2.56 19.34
C PRO A 13 31.36 1.54 18.19
N THR A 14 30.98 0.31 18.52
CA THR A 14 30.73 -0.75 17.55
C THR A 14 29.67 -0.25 16.57
N VAL A 15 30.05 -0.02 15.31
CA VAL A 15 29.09 0.22 14.22
C VAL A 15 28.33 -1.08 14.01
N THR A 16 27.18 -1.21 14.67
CA THR A 16 26.23 -2.27 14.38
C THR A 16 25.70 -2.04 12.97
N ALA A 17 26.18 -2.85 12.02
CA ALA A 17 25.60 -2.90 10.68
C ALA A 17 24.09 -3.18 10.82
N ASN A 18 23.26 -2.29 10.29
CA ASN A 18 21.81 -2.49 10.29
C ASN A 18 21.48 -3.85 9.64
N PRO A 19 20.52 -4.61 10.20
CA PRO A 19 20.15 -5.91 9.66
C PRO A 19 19.68 -5.78 8.21
N PRO A 20 19.93 -6.81 7.36
CA PRO A 20 19.56 -6.75 5.95
C PRO A 20 18.05 -6.56 5.80
N ILE A 21 17.67 -5.50 5.09
CA ILE A 21 16.27 -5.17 4.79
C ILE A 21 15.66 -6.30 3.95
N SER A 22 14.52 -6.83 4.40
CA SER A 22 13.75 -7.85 3.67
C SER A 22 13.35 -7.38 2.25
N LYS A 23 13.29 -8.30 1.28
CA LYS A 23 12.82 -8.01 -0.10
C LYS A 23 11.47 -7.27 -0.12
N LYS A 24 10.55 -7.62 0.79
CA LYS A 24 9.24 -6.96 0.93
C LYS A 24 9.36 -5.51 1.41
N GLN A 25 10.29 -5.25 2.33
CA GLN A 25 10.53 -3.91 2.88
C GLN A 25 11.30 -3.02 1.88
N LYS A 26 12.21 -3.60 1.09
CA LYS A 26 12.87 -2.91 -0.02
C LYS A 26 11.91 -2.57 -1.17
N GLY A 27 10.95 -3.44 -1.46
CA GLY A 27 9.85 -3.16 -2.40
C GLY A 27 8.97 -2.01 -1.90
N ARG A 28 8.60 -2.03 -0.61
CA ARG A 28 7.78 -0.96 -0.01
C ARG A 28 8.47 0.41 -0.03
N GLN A 29 9.77 0.49 0.29
CA GLN A 29 10.53 1.74 0.19
C GLN A 29 10.65 2.30 -1.24
N GLN A 30 10.68 1.43 -2.25
CA GLN A 30 10.67 1.85 -3.65
C GLN A 30 9.30 2.36 -4.08
N LEU A 31 8.23 1.71 -3.63
CA LEU A 31 6.86 2.22 -3.80
C LEU A 31 6.71 3.58 -3.13
N ASP A 32 7.14 3.73 -1.87
CA ASP A 32 7.04 5.00 -1.14
C ASP A 32 7.78 6.14 -1.86
N LYS A 33 8.92 5.86 -2.50
CA LYS A 33 9.64 6.83 -3.35
C LYS A 33 8.91 7.14 -4.65
N ALA A 34 8.38 6.13 -5.34
CA ALA A 34 7.62 6.32 -6.57
C ALA A 34 6.34 7.14 -6.31
N PHE A 35 5.61 6.84 -5.24
CA PHE A 35 4.42 7.58 -4.82
C PHE A 35 4.73 8.98 -4.29
N GLY A 36 5.93 9.22 -3.74
CA GLY A 36 6.38 10.56 -3.33
C GLY A 36 6.44 11.57 -4.48
N SER A 37 6.62 11.12 -5.72
CA SER A 37 6.60 11.96 -6.93
C SER A 37 5.22 12.12 -7.58
N LEU A 38 4.19 11.38 -7.13
CA LEU A 38 2.83 11.41 -7.72
C LEU A 38 1.91 12.46 -7.09
N GLN A 39 2.49 13.52 -6.51
CA GLN A 39 1.73 14.60 -5.87
C GLN A 39 0.71 15.23 -6.83
N ALA A 40 1.06 15.39 -8.11
CA ALA A 40 0.14 15.89 -9.14
C ALA A 40 -1.07 14.97 -9.39
N LEU A 41 -0.89 13.63 -9.33
CA LEU A 41 -2.00 12.68 -9.41
C LEU A 41 -2.88 12.72 -8.15
N ARG A 42 -2.26 12.87 -6.97
CA ARG A 42 -3.00 13.03 -5.71
C ARG A 42 -3.88 14.27 -5.72
N ASP A 43 -3.37 15.39 -6.23
CA ASP A 43 -4.05 16.68 -6.19
C ASP A 43 -5.13 16.78 -7.27
N SER A 44 -4.90 16.20 -8.46
CA SER A 44 -5.86 16.21 -9.57
C SER A 44 -7.01 15.21 -9.39
N LYS A 45 -6.78 14.08 -8.71
CA LYS A 45 -7.71 12.93 -8.66
C LYS A 45 -8.25 12.53 -10.04
N ASP A 46 -7.44 12.74 -11.08
CA ASP A 46 -7.81 12.44 -12.46
C ASP A 46 -7.80 10.91 -12.65
N MET A 47 -8.99 10.34 -12.85
CA MET A 47 -9.17 8.90 -12.94
C MET A 47 -8.53 8.29 -14.18
N ASP A 48 -8.39 9.04 -15.27
CA ASP A 48 -7.76 8.57 -16.50
C ASP A 48 -6.24 8.46 -16.28
N LEU A 49 -5.63 9.50 -15.70
CA LEU A 49 -4.20 9.48 -15.35
C LEU A 49 -3.88 8.40 -14.31
N ILE A 50 -4.75 8.20 -13.32
CA ILE A 50 -4.60 7.12 -12.34
C ILE A 50 -4.64 5.76 -13.03
N THR A 51 -5.56 5.58 -13.98
CA THR A 51 -5.70 4.33 -14.75
C THR A 51 -4.45 4.07 -15.59
N GLU A 52 -3.92 5.07 -16.28
CA GLU A 52 -2.68 4.99 -17.05
C GLU A 52 -1.50 4.57 -16.15
N ALA A 53 -1.32 5.22 -15.01
CA ALA A 53 -0.24 4.91 -14.08
C ALA A 53 -0.33 3.46 -13.54
N ILE A 54 -1.54 2.98 -13.23
CA ILE A 54 -1.74 1.59 -12.79
C ILE A 54 -1.45 0.61 -13.94
N PHE A 55 -1.84 0.94 -15.17
CA PHE A 55 -1.57 0.12 -16.35
C PHE A 55 -0.08 0.03 -16.67
N GLU A 56 0.68 1.12 -16.52
CA GLU A 56 2.14 1.11 -16.62
C GLU A 56 2.77 0.16 -15.61
N ILE A 57 2.27 0.11 -14.37
CA ILE A 57 2.73 -0.85 -13.37
C ILE A 57 2.43 -2.28 -13.83
N ILE A 58 1.19 -2.56 -14.25
CA ILE A 58 0.77 -3.90 -14.72
C ILE A 58 1.70 -4.39 -15.85
N THR A 59 1.97 -3.53 -16.83
CA THR A 59 2.80 -3.86 -17.99
C THR A 59 4.29 -3.97 -17.64
N ALA A 60 4.82 -3.10 -16.77
CA ALA A 60 6.21 -3.16 -16.32
C ALA A 60 6.55 -4.45 -15.58
N TYR A 61 5.61 -4.99 -14.81
CA TYR A 61 5.76 -6.26 -14.10
C TYR A 61 5.29 -7.48 -14.90
N GLY A 62 4.74 -7.29 -16.10
CA GLY A 62 4.29 -8.37 -16.97
C GLY A 62 3.16 -9.20 -16.38
N LEU A 63 2.25 -8.59 -15.62
CA LEU A 63 1.15 -9.30 -14.97
C LEU A 63 0.15 -9.85 -15.99
N LYS A 64 -0.32 -11.06 -15.73
CA LYS A 64 -1.33 -11.74 -16.54
C LYS A 64 -2.74 -11.34 -16.13
N THR A 65 -3.71 -11.62 -16.99
CA THR A 65 -5.12 -11.24 -16.78
C THR A 65 -5.71 -11.80 -15.49
N ASP A 66 -5.39 -13.03 -15.12
CA ASP A 66 -5.82 -13.67 -13.87
C ASP A 66 -5.20 -13.00 -12.63
N GLU A 67 -3.91 -12.65 -12.70
CA GLU A 67 -3.21 -11.91 -11.64
C GLU A 67 -3.78 -10.49 -11.46
N VAL A 68 -4.07 -9.81 -12.57
CA VAL A 68 -4.71 -8.48 -12.56
C VAL A 68 -6.12 -8.58 -11.99
N ALA A 69 -6.91 -9.59 -12.37
CA ALA A 69 -8.25 -9.80 -11.83
C ALA A 69 -8.22 -10.03 -10.31
N ALA A 70 -7.27 -10.83 -9.82
CA ALA A 70 -7.08 -11.04 -8.38
C ALA A 70 -6.69 -9.74 -7.66
N LEU A 71 -5.84 -8.90 -8.26
CA LEU A 71 -5.47 -7.57 -7.75
C LEU A 71 -6.68 -6.64 -7.67
N CYS A 72 -7.48 -6.55 -8.74
CA CYS A 72 -8.69 -5.74 -8.76
C CYS A 72 -9.68 -6.17 -7.69
N TYR A 73 -9.89 -7.49 -7.51
CA TYR A 73 -10.72 -8.02 -6.44
C TYR A 73 -10.18 -7.62 -5.06
N CYS A 74 -8.90 -7.88 -4.78
CA CYS A 74 -8.29 -7.59 -3.48
C CYS A 74 -8.34 -6.09 -3.13
N ILE A 75 -8.11 -5.21 -4.11
CA ILE A 75 -8.20 -3.76 -3.91
C ILE A 75 -9.65 -3.36 -3.61
N THR A 76 -10.60 -3.90 -4.36
CA THR A 76 -12.04 -3.62 -4.18
C THR A 76 -12.54 -4.09 -2.82
N GLU A 77 -12.22 -5.33 -2.42
CA GLU A 77 -12.57 -5.88 -1.11
C GLU A 77 -12.02 -5.00 0.02
N GLN A 78 -10.72 -4.68 -0.01
CA GLN A 78 -10.09 -3.83 1.01
C GLN A 78 -10.70 -2.42 1.07
N THR A 79 -11.11 -1.88 -0.08
CA THR A 79 -11.72 -0.54 -0.15
C THR A 79 -13.12 -0.57 0.44
N ILE A 80 -13.94 -1.56 0.07
CA ILE A 80 -15.31 -1.70 0.57
C ILE A 80 -15.32 -1.97 2.09
N LYS A 81 -14.47 -2.89 2.56
CA LYS A 81 -14.35 -3.27 3.98
C LYS A 81 -13.54 -2.30 4.84
N ALA A 82 -13.06 -1.19 4.27
CA ALA A 82 -12.44 -0.15 5.08
C ALA A 82 -13.50 0.48 6.00
N GLU A 83 -13.21 0.62 7.30
CA GLU A 83 -14.15 1.05 8.35
C GLU A 83 -15.06 2.21 7.94
N HIS A 84 -14.48 3.26 7.34
CA HIS A 84 -15.23 4.44 6.90
C HIS A 84 -16.20 4.18 5.73
N ASN A 85 -15.86 3.26 4.82
CA ASN A 85 -16.72 2.87 3.71
C ASN A 85 -17.76 1.84 4.17
N ALA A 86 -17.37 0.86 4.98
CA ALA A 86 -18.28 -0.12 5.55
C ALA A 86 -19.43 0.56 6.32
N ALA A 87 -19.10 1.56 7.16
CA ALA A 87 -20.11 2.36 7.87
C ALA A 87 -21.03 3.16 6.92
N LEU A 88 -20.53 3.56 5.74
CA LEU A 88 -21.33 4.23 4.73
C LEU A 88 -22.31 3.26 4.06
N PHE A 89 -21.86 2.06 3.69
CA PHE A 89 -22.72 1.02 3.13
C PHE A 89 -23.83 0.60 4.10
N GLU A 90 -23.51 0.41 5.37
CA GLU A 90 -24.50 0.08 6.40
C GLU A 90 -25.53 1.21 6.54
N ARG A 91 -25.08 2.46 6.66
CA ARG A 91 -25.97 3.62 6.88
C ARG A 91 -26.86 3.94 5.68
N GLU A 92 -26.32 3.88 4.46
CA GLU A 92 -27.00 4.40 3.27
C GLU A 92 -27.72 3.31 2.48
N LEU A 93 -27.29 2.05 2.61
CA LEU A 93 -27.77 0.94 1.80
C LEU A 93 -28.26 -0.26 2.63
N ASP A 94 -28.21 -0.18 3.96
CA ASP A 94 -28.57 -1.28 4.89
C ASP A 94 -27.83 -2.59 4.54
N LEU A 95 -26.56 -2.44 4.13
CA LEU A 95 -25.71 -3.53 3.64
C LEU A 95 -24.52 -3.76 4.56
N ASP A 96 -24.46 -4.93 5.19
CA ASP A 96 -23.26 -5.42 5.89
C ASP A 96 -22.23 -5.94 4.88
N VAL A 97 -21.10 -5.24 4.77
CA VAL A 97 -20.04 -5.57 3.81
C VAL A 97 -18.99 -6.55 4.36
N GLU A 98 -18.91 -6.73 5.68
CA GLU A 98 -17.91 -7.62 6.31
C GLU A 98 -18.23 -9.09 6.00
N GLY A 99 -19.52 -9.43 5.97
CA GLY A 99 -20.02 -10.77 5.65
C GLY A 99 -20.07 -11.12 4.16
N LEU A 100 -19.68 -10.22 3.25
CA LEU A 100 -19.81 -10.46 1.82
C LEU A 100 -18.84 -11.53 1.32
N SER A 101 -19.38 -12.45 0.51
CA SER A 101 -18.60 -13.39 -0.30
C SER A 101 -17.91 -12.67 -1.47
N ILE A 102 -17.03 -13.39 -2.19
CA ILE A 102 -16.40 -12.89 -3.42
C ILE A 102 -17.47 -12.37 -4.40
N GLU A 103 -18.53 -13.15 -4.61
CA GLU A 103 -19.64 -12.77 -5.49
C GLU A 103 -20.35 -11.51 -5.00
N GLY A 104 -20.59 -11.40 -3.69
CA GLY A 104 -21.18 -10.19 -3.09
C GLY A 104 -20.34 -8.93 -3.37
N ILE A 105 -19.02 -9.02 -3.19
CA ILE A 105 -18.09 -7.91 -3.49
C ILE A 105 -18.14 -7.52 -4.97
N LEU A 106 -18.15 -8.49 -5.89
CA LEU A 106 -18.23 -8.22 -7.33
C LEU A 106 -19.58 -7.60 -7.74
N CYS A 107 -20.68 -8.03 -7.12
CA CYS A 107 -22.00 -7.41 -7.33
C CYS A 107 -22.01 -5.95 -6.88
N VAL A 108 -21.43 -5.63 -5.72
CA VAL A 108 -21.28 -4.25 -5.25
C VAL A 108 -20.44 -3.44 -6.24
N GLN A 109 -19.32 -3.97 -6.69
CA GLN A 109 -18.46 -3.31 -7.68
C GLN A 109 -19.24 -3.01 -8.98
N GLN A 110 -19.97 -4.00 -9.51
CA GLN A 110 -20.79 -3.83 -10.69
C GLN A 110 -21.85 -2.74 -10.50
N ALA A 111 -22.53 -2.73 -9.36
CA ALA A 111 -23.55 -1.73 -9.04
C ALA A 111 -22.98 -0.30 -8.94
N LEU A 112 -21.72 -0.14 -8.53
CA LEU A 112 -21.07 1.17 -8.44
C LEU A 112 -20.55 1.68 -9.78
N VAL A 113 -20.08 0.78 -10.66
CA VAL A 113 -19.56 1.15 -11.99
C VAL A 113 -20.69 1.46 -12.98
N THR A 114 -21.86 0.88 -12.79
CA THR A 114 -23.02 1.03 -13.70
C THR A 114 -23.94 2.21 -13.36
N LYS A 115 -23.54 3.06 -12.41
CA LYS A 115 -24.29 4.27 -12.00
C LYS A 115 -24.22 5.40 -13.02
#